data_AF-A0AAU5DHS4-F1
#
_entry.id   AF-A0AAU5DHS4-F1
#
_cell.length_a   1.000
_cell.length_b   1.000
_cell.length_c   1.000
_cell.angle_alpha   90.00
_cell.angle_beta   90.00
_cell.angle_gamma   90.00
#
_symmetry.space_group_name_H-M   'P 1'
#
loop_
_entity.id
_entity.type
_entity.pdbx_description
1 polymer ?
#
loop_
_entity_poly.entity_id
_entity_poly.type
_entity_poly.pdbx_seq_one_letter_code
_entity_poly.pdbx_strand_id
1 'polypeptide(L)'
;MSTFLAADPNAPAPTSRQRTWLFAALRADDGLMPPGVPLRSLNLMRERGWLKRAPATDTDPLQARHALTPAGRFALLSVGKADALLSVLVSIEPGRIEKPVQQQILNSLIREGLACRLTRRGEQDDDQEQFTYITNLGRRLVALPEVDDTPAGDYLVAAFAAKGITVDAESDSAGDTRVVYRLGDVEARFFREVWNPGHYTYSARHPAWMHNKPWTALITYGADAAVEKHLPNGLGVEEESARMAAAFTAWLTDRDDAAFAAA
;
A
#
# COMPACT_ATOMS: atom_id res chain seq x y z
N MET A 1 -4.69 -8.26 -27.86
CA MET A 1 -4.90 -9.23 -26.76
C MET A 1 -3.54 -9.70 -26.31
N SER A 2 -3.16 -9.39 -25.07
CA SER A 2 -1.80 -9.65 -24.59
C SER A 2 -1.66 -11.09 -24.10
N THR A 3 -0.64 -11.78 -24.58
CA THR A 3 -0.27 -13.19 -24.38
C THR A 3 0.19 -13.55 -22.96
N PHE A 4 -0.32 -12.85 -21.92
CA PHE A 4 0.15 -13.00 -20.54
C PHE A 4 -0.26 -14.30 -19.84
N LEU A 5 -1.17 -15.11 -20.42
CA LEU A 5 -1.79 -16.26 -19.74
C LEU A 5 -1.44 -17.63 -20.33
N ALA A 6 -0.52 -17.73 -21.29
CA ALA A 6 -0.08 -19.04 -21.80
C ALA A 6 1.00 -19.65 -20.90
N ALA A 7 0.72 -19.81 -19.60
CA ALA A 7 1.42 -20.81 -18.82
C ALA A 7 0.83 -22.17 -19.24
N ASP A 8 1.68 -23.09 -19.71
CA ASP A 8 1.25 -24.46 -20.02
C ASP A 8 0.54 -25.03 -18.78
N PRO A 9 -0.76 -25.40 -18.87
CA PRO A 9 -1.51 -25.93 -17.74
C PRO A 9 -0.94 -27.25 -17.22
N ASN A 10 -0.06 -27.91 -17.99
CA ASN A 10 0.66 -29.12 -17.61
C ASN A 10 2.07 -28.84 -17.05
N ALA A 11 2.51 -27.59 -16.97
CA ALA A 11 3.78 -27.25 -16.36
C ALA A 11 3.76 -27.66 -14.88
N PRO A 12 4.68 -28.52 -14.42
CA PRO A 12 4.66 -29.05 -13.06
C PRO A 12 4.80 -27.93 -12.04
N ALA A 13 3.84 -27.80 -11.12
CA ALA A 13 3.86 -26.77 -10.10
C ALA A 13 5.15 -26.82 -9.24
N PRO A 14 5.62 -25.68 -8.70
CA PRO A 14 6.76 -25.67 -7.80
C PRO A 14 6.45 -26.48 -6.53
N THR A 15 7.41 -27.29 -6.09
CA THR A 15 7.34 -27.98 -4.78
C THR A 15 7.26 -26.97 -3.64
N SER A 16 6.80 -27.37 -2.45
CA SER A 16 6.69 -26.48 -1.28
C SER A 16 7.99 -25.72 -1.00
N ARG A 17 9.15 -26.39 -1.10
CA ARG A 17 10.45 -25.76 -0.88
C ARG A 17 10.81 -24.76 -1.98
N GLN A 18 10.51 -25.06 -3.24
CA GLN A 18 10.68 -24.12 -4.35
C GLN A 18 9.76 -22.92 -4.20
N ARG A 19 8.50 -23.12 -3.78
CA ARG A 19 7.57 -22.02 -3.48
C ARG A 19 8.14 -21.10 -2.41
N THR A 20 8.70 -21.64 -1.32
CA THR A 20 9.34 -20.82 -0.27
C THR A 20 10.45 -19.94 -0.84
N TRP A 21 11.33 -20.48 -1.67
CA TRP A 21 12.42 -19.69 -2.26
C TRP A 21 11.94 -18.64 -3.25
N LEU A 22 10.96 -18.99 -4.10
CA LEU A 22 10.38 -18.06 -5.07
C LEU A 22 9.62 -16.92 -4.38
N PHE A 23 8.90 -17.20 -3.29
CA PHE A 23 8.27 -16.15 -2.47
C PHE A 23 9.29 -15.33 -1.69
N ALA A 24 10.40 -15.91 -1.23
CA ALA A 24 11.48 -15.15 -0.61
C ALA A 24 12.08 -14.15 -1.61
N ALA A 25 12.31 -14.57 -2.85
CA ALA A 25 12.79 -13.70 -3.92
C ALA A 25 11.81 -12.56 -4.23
N LEU A 26 10.50 -12.83 -4.25
CA LEU A 26 9.48 -11.79 -4.47
C LEU A 26 9.38 -10.77 -3.33
N ARG A 27 9.74 -11.16 -2.10
CA ARG A 27 9.74 -10.27 -0.95
C ARG A 27 11.00 -9.43 -0.86
N ALA A 28 12.12 -9.90 -1.40
CA ALA A 28 13.38 -9.16 -1.41
C ALA A 28 13.28 -7.91 -2.29
N ASP A 29 13.88 -6.81 -1.85
CA ASP A 29 13.88 -5.53 -2.57
C ASP A 29 14.58 -5.63 -3.93
N ASP A 30 15.60 -6.47 -4.03
CA ASP A 30 16.31 -6.73 -5.29
C ASP A 30 15.57 -7.72 -6.21
N GLY A 31 14.53 -8.41 -5.72
CA GLY A 31 13.78 -9.40 -6.47
C GLY A 31 14.56 -10.68 -6.78
N LEU A 32 15.70 -10.91 -6.12
CA LEU A 32 16.63 -11.99 -6.44
C LEU A 32 16.46 -13.20 -5.52
N MET A 33 16.79 -14.37 -6.06
CA MET A 33 16.76 -15.62 -5.31
C MET A 33 17.67 -15.54 -4.07
N PRO A 34 17.24 -16.11 -2.93
CA PRO A 34 18.04 -16.10 -1.72
C PRO A 34 19.34 -16.89 -1.90
N PRO A 35 20.40 -16.56 -1.13
CA PRO A 35 21.61 -17.37 -1.12
C PRO A 35 21.34 -18.79 -0.60
N GLY A 36 22.19 -19.74 -0.98
CA GLY A 36 22.12 -21.13 -0.49
C GLY A 36 21.05 -22.02 -1.15
N VAL A 37 20.36 -21.56 -2.20
CA VAL A 37 19.49 -22.43 -3.00
C VAL A 37 20.35 -23.46 -3.75
N PRO A 38 20.05 -24.77 -3.65
CA PRO A 38 20.84 -25.79 -4.33
C PRO A 38 20.92 -25.57 -5.84
N LEU A 39 22.12 -25.70 -6.43
CA LEU A 39 22.36 -25.50 -7.86
C LEU A 39 21.44 -26.36 -8.73
N ARG A 40 21.18 -27.61 -8.33
CA ARG A 40 20.24 -28.50 -9.02
C ARG A 40 18.83 -27.91 -9.09
N SER A 41 18.35 -27.30 -8.00
CA SER A 41 17.04 -26.66 -7.98
C SER A 41 17.02 -25.39 -8.82
N LEU A 42 18.08 -24.58 -8.80
CA LEU A 42 18.20 -23.39 -9.66
C LEU A 42 18.20 -23.77 -11.14
N ASN A 43 18.97 -24.79 -11.54
CA ASN A 43 19.02 -25.28 -12.92
C ASN A 43 17.65 -25.81 -13.36
N LEU A 44 16.98 -26.64 -12.54
CA LEU A 44 15.64 -27.13 -12.84
C LEU A 44 14.63 -25.98 -13.01
N MET A 45 14.65 -24.97 -12.13
CA MET A 45 13.74 -23.83 -12.23
C MET A 45 14.05 -22.95 -13.45
N ARG A 46 15.32 -22.85 -13.88
CA ARG A 46 15.70 -22.19 -15.12
C ARG A 46 15.27 -22.95 -16.37
N GLU A 47 15.43 -24.27 -16.37
CA GLU A 47 14.97 -25.16 -17.46
C GLU A 47 13.45 -25.06 -17.63
N ARG A 48 12.71 -24.92 -16.52
CA ARG A 48 11.26 -24.63 -16.52
C ARG A 48 10.92 -23.18 -16.91
N GLY A 49 11.90 -22.35 -17.21
CA GLY A 49 11.72 -20.95 -17.56
C GLY A 49 11.27 -20.06 -16.42
N TRP A 50 11.27 -20.53 -15.17
CA TRP A 50 10.81 -19.76 -13.99
C TRP A 50 11.85 -18.75 -13.51
N LEU A 51 13.12 -19.02 -13.79
CA LEU A 51 14.23 -18.17 -13.42
C LEU A 51 15.04 -17.77 -14.64
N LYS A 52 15.58 -16.56 -14.61
CA LYS A 52 16.64 -16.07 -15.50
C LYS A 52 17.87 -15.69 -14.69
N ARG A 53 19.04 -15.70 -15.32
CA ARG A 53 20.25 -15.13 -14.70
C ARG A 53 20.08 -13.62 -14.56
N ALA A 54 20.40 -13.09 -13.41
CA ALA A 54 20.51 -11.66 -13.20
C ALA A 54 21.92 -11.19 -13.58
N PRO A 55 22.08 -9.98 -14.13
CA PRO A 55 23.39 -9.40 -14.35
C PRO A 55 24.12 -9.23 -13.00
N ALA A 56 25.44 -9.36 -13.02
CA ALA A 56 26.26 -9.05 -11.86
C ALA A 56 26.15 -7.56 -11.54
N THR A 57 26.11 -7.23 -10.24
CA THR A 57 26.20 -5.85 -9.75
C THR A 57 27.62 -5.60 -9.23
N ASP A 58 28.04 -4.34 -9.18
CA ASP A 58 29.37 -3.97 -8.68
C ASP A 58 29.61 -4.43 -7.22
N THR A 59 28.53 -4.67 -6.49
CA THR A 59 28.52 -5.18 -5.11
C THR A 59 28.63 -6.70 -4.98
N ASP A 60 28.42 -7.47 -6.05
CA ASP A 60 28.56 -8.93 -6.06
C ASP A 60 28.95 -9.46 -7.45
N PRO A 61 30.20 -9.22 -7.89
CA PRO A 61 30.66 -9.57 -9.23
C PRO A 61 30.81 -11.09 -9.46
N LEU A 62 30.78 -11.90 -8.39
CA LEU A 62 31.15 -13.33 -8.43
C LEU A 62 29.99 -14.29 -8.21
N GLN A 63 28.82 -13.87 -7.72
CA GLN A 63 27.67 -14.76 -7.60
C GLN A 63 26.72 -14.64 -8.81
N ALA A 64 26.54 -15.75 -9.52
CA ALA A 64 25.45 -15.86 -10.49
C ALA A 64 24.10 -15.80 -9.76
N ARG A 65 23.53 -14.60 -9.62
CA ARG A 65 22.21 -14.40 -9.03
C ARG A 65 21.11 -14.72 -10.04
N HIS A 66 19.92 -15.00 -9.53
CA HIS A 66 18.79 -15.45 -10.32
C HIS A 66 17.57 -14.60 -10.00
N ALA A 67 16.82 -14.19 -11.03
CA ALA A 67 15.59 -13.42 -10.89
C ALA A 67 14.40 -14.23 -11.40
N LEU A 68 13.22 -14.02 -10.81
CA LEU A 68 11.98 -14.60 -11.31
C LEU A 68 11.64 -14.04 -12.70
N THR A 69 11.15 -14.92 -13.56
CA THR A 69 10.52 -14.54 -14.83
C THR A 69 9.01 -14.34 -14.63
N PRO A 70 8.28 -13.78 -15.61
CA PRO A 70 6.82 -13.83 -15.61
C PRO A 70 6.27 -15.26 -15.41
N ALA A 71 6.80 -16.24 -16.15
CA ALA A 71 6.38 -17.63 -16.01
C ALA A 71 6.63 -18.19 -14.59
N GLY A 72 7.75 -17.83 -13.95
CA GLY A 72 8.04 -18.24 -12.57
C GLY A 72 7.10 -17.64 -11.54
N ARG A 73 6.62 -16.41 -11.76
CA ARG A 73 5.59 -15.78 -10.92
C ARG A 73 4.25 -16.49 -11.07
N PHE A 74 3.79 -16.70 -12.29
CA PHE A 74 2.52 -17.39 -12.54
C PHE A 74 2.54 -18.87 -12.12
N ALA A 75 3.70 -19.53 -12.12
CA ALA A 75 3.84 -20.88 -11.58
C ALA A 75 3.51 -20.98 -10.07
N LEU A 76 3.51 -19.86 -9.34
CA LEU A 76 3.09 -19.82 -7.93
C LEU A 76 1.56 -19.75 -7.76
N LEU A 77 0.82 -19.47 -8.82
CA LEU A 77 -0.62 -19.24 -8.81
C LEU A 77 -1.38 -20.39 -9.47
N SER A 78 -2.53 -20.73 -8.91
CA SER A 78 -3.57 -21.39 -9.68
C SER A 78 -4.29 -20.36 -10.55
N VAL A 79 -4.97 -20.81 -11.62
CA VAL A 79 -5.79 -19.94 -12.47
C VAL A 79 -6.75 -19.09 -11.63
N GLY A 80 -7.49 -19.71 -10.71
CA GLY A 80 -8.43 -18.97 -9.85
C GLY A 80 -7.78 -17.94 -8.92
N LYS A 81 -6.53 -18.13 -8.49
CA LYS A 81 -5.80 -17.10 -7.73
C LYS A 81 -5.33 -15.96 -8.63
N ALA A 82 -4.86 -16.27 -9.84
CA ALA A 82 -4.47 -15.25 -10.80
C ALA A 82 -5.67 -14.39 -11.19
N ASP A 83 -6.82 -15.00 -11.49
CA ASP A 83 -8.07 -14.30 -11.80
C ASP A 83 -8.52 -13.41 -10.64
N ALA A 84 -8.47 -13.93 -9.41
CA ALA A 84 -8.80 -13.15 -8.21
C ALA A 84 -7.88 -11.92 -8.04
N LEU A 85 -6.56 -12.07 -8.20
CA LEU A 85 -5.62 -10.96 -8.09
C LEU A 85 -5.77 -9.96 -9.25
N LEU A 86 -6.04 -10.43 -10.47
CA LEU A 86 -6.22 -9.57 -11.64
C LEU A 86 -7.59 -8.87 -11.66
N SER A 87 -8.57 -9.32 -10.88
CA SER A 87 -9.88 -8.66 -10.75
C SER A 87 -9.79 -7.19 -10.31
N VAL A 88 -8.70 -6.81 -9.63
CA VAL A 88 -8.45 -5.42 -9.21
C VAL A 88 -8.35 -4.44 -10.38
N LEU A 89 -8.03 -4.92 -11.59
CA LEU A 89 -7.92 -4.09 -12.80
C LEU A 89 -9.27 -3.53 -13.28
N VAL A 90 -10.37 -4.16 -12.89
CA VAL A 90 -11.72 -3.74 -13.24
C VAL A 90 -12.52 -3.27 -12.03
N SER A 91 -11.88 -3.19 -10.85
CA SER A 91 -12.59 -2.81 -9.64
C SER A 91 -12.88 -1.31 -9.60
N ILE A 92 -14.08 -0.96 -9.12
CA ILE A 92 -14.49 0.43 -8.88
C ILE A 92 -13.64 1.07 -7.79
N GLU A 93 -13.21 0.27 -6.81
CA GLU A 93 -12.36 0.71 -5.70
C GLU A 93 -10.93 0.24 -5.96
N PRO A 94 -9.93 1.15 -5.93
CA PRO A 94 -8.55 0.79 -6.21
C PRO A 94 -8.11 -0.44 -5.42
N GLY A 95 -7.41 -1.37 -6.08
CA GLY A 95 -6.82 -2.54 -5.40
C GLY A 95 -7.79 -3.54 -4.76
N ARG A 96 -9.12 -3.31 -4.82
CA ARG A 96 -10.10 -4.20 -4.21
C ARG A 96 -10.28 -5.46 -5.06
N ILE A 97 -10.23 -6.61 -4.39
CA ILE A 97 -10.57 -7.90 -4.99
C ILE A 97 -12.10 -8.03 -4.93
N GLU A 98 -12.75 -7.98 -6.08
CA GLU A 98 -14.20 -8.02 -6.16
C GLU A 98 -14.77 -9.44 -5.93
N LYS A 99 -16.00 -9.50 -5.42
CA LYS A 99 -16.73 -10.75 -5.22
C LYS A 99 -17.39 -11.11 -6.56
N PRO A 100 -16.85 -12.09 -7.31
CA PRO A 100 -17.16 -13.49 -7.04
C PRO A 100 -15.92 -14.39 -7.08
N VAL A 101 -15.13 -14.36 -6.01
CA VAL A 101 -14.02 -15.30 -5.79
C VAL A 101 -14.43 -16.33 -4.75
N GLN A 102 -14.15 -17.61 -5.00
CA GLN A 102 -14.44 -18.68 -4.03
C GLN A 102 -13.74 -18.40 -2.69
N GLN A 103 -14.44 -18.59 -1.57
CA GLN A 103 -13.92 -18.29 -0.23
C GLN A 103 -12.58 -19.00 0.05
N GLN A 104 -12.41 -20.22 -0.44
CA GLN A 104 -11.17 -20.99 -0.29
C GLN A 104 -9.98 -20.31 -0.98
N ILE A 105 -10.19 -19.70 -2.16
CA ILE A 105 -9.17 -18.95 -2.89
C ILE A 105 -8.79 -17.71 -2.09
N LEU A 106 -9.78 -16.92 -1.62
CA LEU A 106 -9.54 -15.73 -0.82
C LEU A 106 -8.76 -16.04 0.46
N ASN A 107 -9.18 -17.05 1.23
CA ASN A 107 -8.48 -17.47 2.44
C ASN A 107 -7.04 -17.91 2.13
N SER A 108 -6.81 -18.57 0.99
CA SER A 108 -5.47 -18.95 0.57
C SER A 108 -4.60 -17.76 0.17
N LEU A 109 -5.17 -16.74 -0.49
CA LEU A 109 -4.45 -15.50 -0.85
C LEU A 109 -4.04 -14.72 0.41
N ILE A 110 -4.95 -14.60 1.38
CA ILE A 110 -4.70 -13.92 2.65
C ILE A 110 -3.61 -14.63 3.44
N ARG A 111 -3.72 -15.96 3.60
CA ARG A 111 -2.70 -16.76 4.30
C ARG A 111 -1.31 -16.67 3.67
N GLU A 112 -1.24 -16.49 2.34
CA GLU A 112 0.03 -16.33 1.62
C GLU A 112 0.55 -14.89 1.63
N GLY A 113 -0.19 -13.94 2.21
CA GLY A 113 0.12 -12.52 2.24
C GLY A 113 -0.02 -11.83 0.88
N LEU A 114 -0.79 -12.40 -0.04
CA LEU A 114 -1.04 -11.83 -1.38
C LEU A 114 -2.21 -10.84 -1.36
N ALA A 115 -3.12 -11.04 -0.42
CA ALA A 115 -4.21 -10.14 -0.13
C ALA A 115 -4.26 -9.85 1.37
N CYS A 116 -4.81 -8.70 1.74
CA CYS A 116 -5.14 -8.35 3.11
C CYS A 116 -6.63 -8.04 3.21
N ARG A 117 -7.13 -8.03 4.44
CA ARG A 117 -8.47 -7.55 4.75
C ARG A 117 -8.35 -6.25 5.51
N LEU A 118 -9.08 -5.23 5.09
CA LEU A 118 -9.13 -3.94 5.75
C LEU A 118 -10.58 -3.51 5.90
N THR A 119 -10.92 -2.84 7.00
CA THR A 119 -12.18 -2.09 7.12
C THR A 119 -12.18 -0.92 6.14
N ARG A 120 -13.32 -0.22 5.99
CA ARG A 120 -13.37 1.06 5.24
C ARG A 120 -12.42 2.13 5.77
N ARG A 121 -11.88 1.95 6.98
CA ARG A 121 -10.95 2.86 7.63
C ARG A 121 -9.50 2.39 7.54
N GLY A 122 -9.22 1.30 6.84
CA GLY A 122 -7.86 0.80 6.64
C GLY A 122 -7.31 -0.02 7.81
N GLU A 123 -8.17 -0.48 8.72
CA GLU A 123 -7.77 -1.24 9.90
C GLU A 123 -8.03 -2.74 9.72
N GLN A 124 -7.27 -3.57 10.43
CA GLN A 124 -7.55 -5.00 10.59
C GLN A 124 -8.35 -5.22 11.86
N ASP A 125 -9.67 -5.14 11.75
CA ASP A 125 -10.60 -5.33 12.87
C ASP A 125 -11.66 -6.36 12.49
N ASP A 126 -11.64 -7.52 13.16
CA ASP A 126 -12.52 -8.67 12.85
C ASP A 126 -13.98 -8.45 13.28
N ASP A 127 -14.24 -7.45 14.12
CA ASP A 127 -15.60 -7.08 14.57
C ASP A 127 -16.30 -6.14 13.58
N GLN A 128 -15.60 -5.65 12.55
CA GLN A 128 -16.12 -4.75 11.53
C GLN A 128 -16.19 -5.41 10.14
N GLU A 129 -17.02 -4.85 9.26
CA GLU A 129 -17.04 -5.30 7.87
C GLU A 129 -15.69 -5.03 7.19
N GLN A 130 -15.05 -6.10 6.72
CA GLN A 130 -13.78 -6.05 6.04
C GLN A 130 -13.91 -6.32 4.53
N PHE A 131 -13.08 -5.61 3.77
CA PHE A 131 -12.94 -5.72 2.33
C PHE A 131 -11.56 -6.29 2.01
N THR A 132 -11.48 -7.08 0.95
CA THR A 132 -10.22 -7.73 0.56
C THR A 132 -9.49 -6.89 -0.47
N TYR A 133 -8.23 -6.56 -0.21
CA TYR A 133 -7.39 -5.77 -1.11
C TYR A 133 -6.13 -6.56 -1.48
N ILE A 134 -5.61 -6.29 -2.68
CA ILE A 134 -4.32 -6.83 -3.12
C ILE A 134 -3.16 -6.11 -2.41
N THR A 135 -2.20 -6.89 -1.93
CA THR A 135 -0.95 -6.36 -1.33
C THR A 135 0.11 -6.08 -2.40
N ASN A 136 1.20 -5.40 -2.04
CA ASN A 136 2.37 -5.26 -2.91
C ASN A 136 2.97 -6.61 -3.32
N LEU A 137 2.98 -7.61 -2.44
CA LEU A 137 3.40 -8.97 -2.81
C LEU A 137 2.50 -9.59 -3.88
N GLY A 138 1.17 -9.40 -3.75
CA GLY A 138 0.20 -9.79 -4.77
C GLY A 138 0.44 -9.07 -6.10
N ARG A 139 0.65 -7.74 -6.06
CA ARG A 139 0.94 -6.90 -7.24
C ARG A 139 2.19 -7.36 -7.97
N ARG A 140 3.31 -7.56 -7.26
CA ARG A 140 4.57 -8.11 -7.82
C ARG A 140 4.33 -9.42 -8.57
N LEU A 141 3.49 -10.29 -8.00
CA LEU A 141 3.21 -11.61 -8.53
C LEU A 141 2.45 -11.55 -9.88
N VAL A 142 1.48 -10.64 -10.02
CA VAL A 142 0.73 -10.43 -11.27
C VAL A 142 1.28 -9.29 -12.13
N ALA A 143 2.49 -8.80 -11.84
CA ALA A 143 3.17 -7.73 -12.57
C ALA A 143 2.40 -6.39 -12.58
N LEU A 144 1.65 -6.09 -11.54
CA LEU A 144 1.05 -4.79 -11.30
C LEU A 144 2.07 -3.86 -10.62
N PRO A 145 1.99 -2.54 -10.86
CA PRO A 145 2.76 -1.56 -10.11
C PRO A 145 2.48 -1.67 -8.61
N GLU A 146 3.55 -1.56 -7.82
CA GLU A 146 3.46 -1.39 -6.38
C GLU A 146 2.84 -0.04 -6.04
N VAL A 147 2.29 0.01 -4.83
CA VAL A 147 1.61 1.16 -4.28
C VAL A 147 2.15 1.46 -2.89
N ASP A 148 2.02 2.70 -2.45
CA ASP A 148 2.48 3.12 -1.13
C ASP A 148 1.51 2.64 -0.04
N ASP A 149 1.84 1.52 0.60
CA ASP A 149 1.03 0.89 1.65
C ASP A 149 1.18 1.51 3.03
N THR A 150 1.98 2.58 3.16
CA THR A 150 2.14 3.36 4.38
C THR A 150 0.81 4.07 4.72
N PRO A 151 0.31 3.98 5.97
CA PRO A 151 -0.82 4.78 6.41
C PRO A 151 -0.58 6.27 6.17
N ALA A 152 -1.54 6.99 5.58
CA ALA A 152 -1.36 8.39 5.22
C ALA A 152 -0.98 9.27 6.43
N GLY A 153 -1.57 8.98 7.59
CA GLY A 153 -1.31 9.67 8.86
C GLY A 153 0.13 9.57 9.31
N ASP A 154 0.85 8.48 9.00
CA ASP A 154 2.24 8.31 9.43
C ASP A 154 3.15 9.36 8.78
N TYR A 155 2.91 9.69 7.50
CA TYR A 155 3.62 10.78 6.83
C TYR A 155 3.34 12.13 7.48
N LEU A 156 2.10 12.41 7.85
CA LEU A 156 1.72 13.68 8.46
C LEU A 156 2.27 13.82 9.89
N VAL A 157 2.21 12.74 10.68
CA VAL A 157 2.81 12.70 12.02
C VAL A 157 4.32 12.91 11.94
N ALA A 158 5.00 12.21 11.02
CA ALA A 158 6.44 12.39 10.80
C ALA A 158 6.78 13.81 10.35
N ALA A 159 5.98 14.41 9.45
CA ALA A 159 6.16 15.77 8.98
C ALA A 159 6.00 16.81 10.12
N PHE A 160 5.02 16.62 11.02
CA PHE A 160 4.87 17.46 12.20
C PHE A 160 6.02 17.29 13.19
N ALA A 161 6.47 16.06 13.43
CA ALA A 161 7.61 15.78 14.29
C ALA A 161 8.88 16.48 13.80
N ALA A 162 9.11 16.52 12.48
CA ALA A 162 10.23 17.25 11.87
C ALA A 162 10.16 18.78 12.09
N LYS A 163 9.00 19.32 12.48
CA LYS A 163 8.79 20.72 12.88
C LYS A 163 8.77 20.93 14.40
N GLY A 164 9.02 19.87 15.19
CA GLY A 164 8.93 19.92 16.65
C GLY A 164 7.50 19.98 17.18
N ILE A 165 6.51 19.63 16.35
CA ILE A 165 5.08 19.61 16.72
C ILE A 165 4.69 18.18 17.07
N THR A 166 4.06 18.00 18.24
CA THR A 166 3.51 16.71 18.66
C THR A 166 2.04 16.64 18.25
N VAL A 167 1.68 15.56 17.57
CA VAL A 167 0.32 15.24 17.12
C VAL A 167 0.08 13.74 17.25
N ASP A 168 -1.18 13.34 17.34
CA ASP A 168 -1.56 11.93 17.46
C ASP A 168 -2.72 11.57 16.52
N ALA A 169 -2.80 10.31 16.10
CA ALA A 169 -3.91 9.81 15.31
C ALA A 169 -5.05 9.30 16.21
N GLU A 170 -6.23 9.89 16.09
CA GLU A 170 -7.41 9.60 16.90
C GLU A 170 -8.60 9.18 16.05
N SER A 171 -9.49 8.37 16.62
CA SER A 171 -10.77 7.99 16.03
C SER A 171 -11.91 8.79 16.63
N ASP A 172 -12.89 9.18 15.82
CA ASP A 172 -14.14 9.74 16.32
C ASP A 172 -15.19 8.64 16.61
N SER A 173 -16.40 9.05 17.02
CA SER A 173 -17.49 8.13 17.36
C SER A 173 -18.01 7.32 16.17
N ALA A 174 -17.72 7.74 14.94
CA ALA A 174 -18.06 7.01 13.71
C ALA A 174 -16.90 6.11 13.23
N GLY A 175 -15.78 6.10 13.95
CA GLY A 175 -14.57 5.35 13.62
C GLY A 175 -13.70 6.05 12.57
N ASP A 176 -14.00 7.28 12.19
CA ASP A 176 -13.17 8.04 11.27
C ASP A 176 -11.88 8.45 11.97
N THR A 177 -10.74 8.24 11.31
CA THR A 177 -9.44 8.56 11.92
C THR A 177 -8.87 9.85 11.36
N ARG A 178 -8.28 10.66 12.25
CA ARG A 178 -7.70 11.97 11.96
C ARG A 178 -6.41 12.17 12.77
N VAL A 179 -5.48 12.95 12.24
CA VAL A 179 -4.32 13.41 13.01
C VAL A 179 -4.75 14.68 13.77
N VAL A 180 -4.43 14.77 15.05
CA VAL A 180 -4.92 15.84 15.91
C VAL A 180 -3.77 16.53 16.65
N TYR A 181 -3.81 17.85 16.63
CA TYR A 181 -2.99 18.73 17.44
C TYR A 181 -3.85 19.41 18.50
N ARG A 182 -3.39 19.45 19.75
CA ARG A 182 -4.01 20.25 20.83
C ARG A 182 -2.95 20.95 21.65
N LEU A 183 -3.02 22.28 21.72
CA LEU A 183 -2.20 23.08 22.61
C LEU A 183 -2.87 24.42 22.93
N GLY A 184 -3.00 24.73 24.21
CA GLY A 184 -3.63 25.98 24.65
C GLY A 184 -5.10 26.04 24.23
N ASP A 185 -5.49 27.12 23.54
CA ASP A 185 -6.82 27.34 22.99
C ASP A 185 -7.00 26.79 21.58
N VAL A 186 -6.00 26.09 21.03
CA VAL A 186 -6.00 25.60 19.64
C VAL A 186 -6.21 24.10 19.62
N GLU A 187 -7.18 23.66 18.82
CA GLU A 187 -7.31 22.28 18.36
C GLU A 187 -7.31 22.27 16.82
N ALA A 188 -6.45 21.46 16.22
CA ALA A 188 -6.45 21.25 14.77
C ALA A 188 -6.61 19.77 14.45
N ARG A 189 -7.56 19.48 13.56
CA ARG A 189 -7.92 18.13 13.12
C ARG A 189 -7.62 18.01 11.64
N PHE A 190 -6.71 17.10 11.30
CA PHE A 190 -6.28 16.84 9.94
C PHE A 190 -6.86 15.53 9.46
N PHE A 191 -7.59 15.57 8.36
CA PHE A 191 -8.24 14.40 7.77
C PHE A 191 -8.08 14.40 6.25
N ARG A 192 -8.14 13.19 5.69
CA ARG A 192 -7.98 12.95 4.27
C ARG A 192 -9.01 11.94 3.82
N GLU A 193 -9.79 12.29 2.80
CA GLU A 193 -10.84 11.44 2.26
C GLU A 193 -10.24 10.16 1.68
N VAL A 194 -10.91 9.02 1.93
CA VAL A 194 -10.58 7.72 1.33
C VAL A 194 -11.54 7.45 0.17
N TRP A 195 -11.06 6.73 -0.84
CA TRP A 195 -11.89 6.28 -1.94
C TRP A 195 -12.99 5.33 -1.46
N ASN A 196 -14.21 5.83 -1.28
CA ASN A 196 -15.36 5.04 -0.87
C ASN A 196 -16.57 5.37 -1.77
N PRO A 197 -16.84 4.57 -2.82
CA PRO A 197 -17.92 4.86 -3.76
C PRO A 197 -19.27 5.01 -3.06
N GLY A 198 -19.90 6.19 -3.21
CA GLY A 198 -21.22 6.48 -2.67
C GLY A 198 -21.26 6.97 -1.21
N HIS A 199 -20.11 7.11 -0.54
CA HIS A 199 -20.05 7.52 0.86
C HIS A 199 -18.91 8.51 1.11
N TYR A 200 -19.15 9.49 1.99
CA TYR A 200 -18.10 10.38 2.48
C TYR A 200 -17.41 9.75 3.69
N THR A 201 -16.10 9.52 3.61
CA THR A 201 -15.33 8.74 4.59
C THR A 201 -13.89 9.26 4.58
N TYR A 202 -13.31 9.50 5.76
CA TYR A 202 -11.89 9.86 5.89
C TYR A 202 -11.16 8.91 6.85
N SER A 203 -9.87 8.71 6.64
CA SER A 203 -9.07 7.89 7.54
C SER A 203 -7.59 8.18 7.40
N ALA A 204 -6.96 8.73 8.44
CA ALA A 204 -5.51 8.81 8.54
C ALA A 204 -4.83 7.43 8.56
N ARG A 205 -5.54 6.35 8.91
CA ARG A 205 -4.97 5.00 9.03
C ARG A 205 -5.02 4.18 7.73
N HIS A 206 -5.71 4.67 6.70
CA HIS A 206 -5.74 3.98 5.42
C HIS A 206 -4.40 4.16 4.68
N PRO A 207 -3.91 3.13 3.96
CA PRO A 207 -2.79 3.27 3.04
C PRO A 207 -2.89 4.47 2.08
N ALA A 208 -1.76 5.13 1.83
CA ALA A 208 -1.65 6.33 1.00
C ALA A 208 -2.34 6.20 -0.37
N TRP A 209 -2.23 5.01 -1.00
CA TRP A 209 -2.82 4.74 -2.33
C TRP A 209 -4.36 4.74 -2.37
N MET A 210 -5.03 4.78 -1.21
CA MET A 210 -6.50 4.84 -1.11
C MET A 210 -7.04 6.26 -1.02
N HIS A 211 -6.17 7.26 -0.96
CA HIS A 211 -6.59 8.65 -0.88
C HIS A 211 -6.56 9.33 -2.24
N ASN A 212 -7.64 10.04 -2.55
CA ASN A 212 -7.81 10.78 -3.81
C ASN A 212 -7.95 12.30 -3.63
N LYS A 213 -7.94 12.76 -2.37
CA LYS A 213 -8.03 14.18 -1.98
C LYS A 213 -6.82 14.58 -1.14
N PRO A 214 -6.45 15.87 -1.14
CA PRO A 214 -5.38 16.38 -0.29
C PRO A 214 -5.81 16.38 1.18
N TRP A 215 -4.88 16.71 2.07
CA TRP A 215 -5.20 16.95 3.48
C TRP A 215 -6.14 18.14 3.64
N THR A 216 -7.13 17.96 4.51
CA THR A 216 -7.98 19.03 5.05
C THR A 216 -7.61 19.25 6.51
N ALA A 217 -7.45 20.51 6.90
CA ALA A 217 -7.27 20.93 8.29
C ALA A 217 -8.52 21.67 8.76
N LEU A 218 -9.16 21.20 9.82
CA LEU A 218 -10.17 21.92 10.57
C LEU A 218 -9.54 22.43 11.87
N ILE A 219 -9.40 23.74 11.97
CA ILE A 219 -8.71 24.40 13.09
C ILE A 219 -9.73 25.19 13.89
N THR A 220 -9.87 24.87 15.17
CA THR A 220 -10.71 25.60 16.13
C THR A 220 -9.83 26.34 17.12
N TYR A 221 -10.14 27.61 17.38
CA TYR A 221 -9.42 28.46 18.32
C TYR A 221 -10.32 29.50 18.99
N GLY A 222 -9.99 29.91 20.21
CA GLY A 222 -10.85 30.80 21.00
C GLY A 222 -12.23 30.20 21.29
N ALA A 223 -13.21 31.04 21.62
CA ALA A 223 -14.54 30.58 22.05
C ALA A 223 -15.40 30.03 20.90
N ASP A 224 -15.27 30.57 19.68
CA ASP A 224 -16.17 30.27 18.56
C ASP A 224 -15.49 30.28 17.17
N ALA A 225 -14.16 30.45 17.08
CA ALA A 225 -13.51 30.55 15.76
C ALA A 225 -13.16 29.16 15.21
N ALA A 226 -13.53 28.93 13.94
CA ALA A 226 -13.20 27.73 13.20
C ALA A 226 -12.79 28.11 11.77
N VAL A 227 -11.73 27.49 11.26
CA VAL A 227 -11.27 27.66 9.89
C VAL A 227 -11.01 26.29 9.28
N GLU A 228 -11.50 26.10 8.05
CA GLU A 228 -11.22 24.91 7.24
C GLU A 228 -10.25 25.29 6.12
N LYS A 229 -9.19 24.50 5.95
CA LYS A 229 -8.15 24.71 4.94
C LYS A 229 -7.84 23.43 4.18
N HIS A 230 -7.59 23.57 2.89
CA HIS A 230 -7.20 22.47 2.01
C HIS A 230 -5.91 22.82 1.29
N LEU A 231 -5.03 21.85 1.13
CA LEU A 231 -3.89 22.00 0.23
C LEU A 231 -4.26 21.75 -1.22
N PRO A 232 -3.45 22.22 -2.19
CA PRO A 232 -3.51 21.76 -3.56
C PRO A 232 -3.35 20.24 -3.65
N ASN A 233 -4.10 19.61 -4.56
CA ASN A 233 -4.03 18.18 -4.81
C ASN A 233 -3.00 17.85 -5.90
N GLY A 234 -2.42 16.65 -5.85
CA GLY A 234 -1.73 16.03 -6.98
C GLY A 234 -0.22 15.91 -6.82
N LEU A 235 0.31 16.09 -5.61
CA LEU A 235 1.75 15.95 -5.31
C LEU A 235 2.08 14.62 -4.63
N GLY A 236 1.06 13.92 -4.11
CA GLY A 236 1.22 12.66 -3.38
C GLY A 236 1.23 12.88 -1.88
N VAL A 237 0.93 11.80 -1.13
CA VAL A 237 0.64 11.89 0.31
C VAL A 237 1.82 12.41 1.12
N GLU A 238 3.05 11.98 0.82
CA GLU A 238 4.26 12.42 1.53
C GLU A 238 4.50 13.94 1.38
N GLU A 239 4.57 14.44 0.14
CA GLU A 239 4.82 15.85 -0.15
C GLU A 239 3.69 16.75 0.38
N GLU A 240 2.43 16.32 0.22
CA GLU A 240 1.27 17.03 0.77
C GLU A 240 1.28 17.04 2.30
N SER A 241 1.78 15.98 2.94
CA SER A 241 1.95 15.94 4.41
C SER A 241 3.01 16.92 4.88
N ALA A 242 4.15 17.00 4.18
CA ALA A 242 5.22 17.96 4.48
C ALA A 242 4.75 19.41 4.34
N ARG A 243 4.00 19.71 3.26
CA ARG A 243 3.38 21.02 3.03
C ARG A 243 2.34 21.37 4.07
N MET A 244 1.51 20.42 4.49
CA MET A 244 0.49 20.65 5.52
C MET A 244 1.14 21.00 6.84
N ALA A 245 2.17 20.23 7.23
CA ALA A 245 2.92 20.50 8.45
C ALA A 245 3.61 21.88 8.40
N ALA A 246 4.21 22.25 7.27
CA ALA A 246 4.83 23.57 7.09
C ALA A 246 3.81 24.72 7.17
N ALA A 247 2.69 24.59 6.47
CA ALA A 247 1.61 25.58 6.46
C ALA A 247 1.03 25.79 7.86
N PHE A 248 0.73 24.70 8.57
CA PHE A 248 0.22 24.79 9.93
C PHE A 248 1.25 25.36 10.91
N THR A 249 2.53 25.04 10.76
CA THR A 249 3.61 25.63 11.58
C THR A 249 3.69 27.15 11.40
N ALA A 250 3.62 27.63 10.15
CA ALA A 250 3.58 29.05 9.86
C ALA A 250 2.31 29.70 10.44
N TRP A 251 1.15 29.05 10.27
CA TRP A 251 -0.12 29.52 10.83
C TRP A 251 -0.10 29.59 12.36
N LEU A 252 0.53 28.64 13.06
CA LEU A 252 0.68 28.71 14.53
C LEU A 252 1.47 29.93 15.00
N THR A 253 2.38 30.45 14.17
CA THR A 253 3.21 31.62 14.48
C THR A 253 2.44 32.93 14.29
N ASP A 254 1.83 33.11 13.12
CA ASP A 254 1.28 34.41 12.70
C ASP A 254 -0.26 34.48 12.73
N ARG A 255 -0.94 33.32 12.87
CA ARG A 255 -2.40 33.18 12.74
C ARG A 255 -2.95 33.71 11.42
N ASP A 256 -2.12 33.71 10.39
CA ASP A 256 -2.45 34.14 9.03
C ASP A 256 -2.86 32.96 8.16
N ASP A 257 -4.11 32.99 7.72
CA ASP A 257 -4.70 32.01 6.82
C ASP A 257 -3.99 31.91 5.46
N ALA A 258 -3.23 32.94 5.05
CA ALA A 258 -2.41 32.91 3.84
C ALA A 258 -1.32 31.83 3.87
N ALA A 259 -0.95 31.32 5.07
CA ALA A 259 -0.02 30.22 5.23
C ALA A 259 -0.42 28.95 4.46
N PHE A 260 -1.72 28.74 4.23
CA PHE A 260 -2.24 27.59 3.48
C PHE A 260 -2.38 27.85 1.98
N ALA A 261 -2.26 29.10 1.52
CA ALA A 261 -2.32 29.46 0.10
C ALA A 261 -0.97 29.30 -0.62
N ALA A 262 0.14 29.32 0.14
CA ALA A 262 1.51 29.23 -0.37
C ALA A 262 2.08 27.79 -0.35
N ALA A 263 1.33 26.84 0.18
CA ALA A 263 1.76 25.47 0.44
C ALA A 263 1.31 24.52 -0.67
#